data_AF-A0A3G2IAN1-F1
#
_entry.id   AF-A0A3G2IAN1-F1
#
_cell.length_a   1.000
_cell.length_b   1.000
_cell.length_c   1.000
_cell.angle_alpha   90.00
_cell.angle_beta   90.00
_cell.angle_gamma   90.00
#
_symmetry.space_group_name_H-M   'P 1'
#
loop_
_entity.id
_entity.type
_entity.pdbx_description
1 polymer ?
#
loop_
_entity_poly.entity_id
_entity_poly.type
_entity_poly.pdbx_seq_one_letter_code
_entity_poly.pdbx_strand_id
1 'polypeptide(L)'
;MKRQLKIINAENLPEIQWEGVRVVTTEALAVGYGTDVKNIQMNLTRNQERFIEGEHYFKLEGLELQHFKRLPTISGLVSKHTSQQVLWTVRGAARMSKIIDTDEAWSFFEKMESAYFHKPDPAHPLSIMPDFNNPAAAARAWADEFESKNKALGYVHRQAQYIDHLENLFQDGMSPFQFCKLLNGVNVSQINAFLADHNWLFDERPESRKAAWRVKHYARDQYLREKRQRIDPDNVDIESFDAYKPILLRKGAVWLYRHYLKGNLPMKKGWDGKFTHDSDLQEALHAA
;
A
#
# COMPACT_ATOMS: atom_id res chain seq x y z
N MET A 1 -1.08 -27.04 -17.12
CA MET A 1 -1.21 -27.63 -15.76
C MET A 1 -1.54 -26.52 -14.77
N LYS A 2 -2.70 -26.56 -14.10
CA LYS A 2 -2.96 -25.69 -12.94
C LYS A 2 -2.07 -26.21 -11.80
N ARG A 3 -1.13 -25.39 -11.32
CA ARG A 3 -0.40 -25.69 -10.08
C ARG A 3 -1.42 -25.73 -8.95
N GLN A 4 -1.62 -26.89 -8.31
CA GLN A 4 -2.33 -26.97 -7.05
C GLN A 4 -1.45 -26.32 -5.97
N LEU A 5 -1.99 -25.31 -5.29
CA LEU A 5 -1.43 -24.80 -4.05
C LEU A 5 -1.44 -25.96 -3.03
N LYS A 6 -0.43 -26.04 -2.16
CA LYS A 6 -0.42 -27.04 -1.08
C LYS A 6 -1.75 -26.96 -0.32
N ILE A 7 -2.32 -28.09 0.07
CA ILE A 7 -3.47 -28.11 0.98
C ILE A 7 -2.99 -27.52 2.31
N ILE A 8 -3.66 -26.48 2.79
CA ILE A 8 -3.26 -25.71 3.97
C ILE A 8 -4.24 -26.02 5.09
N ASN A 9 -3.75 -26.56 6.20
CA ASN A 9 -4.52 -26.79 7.42
C ASN A 9 -4.13 -25.73 8.46
N ALA A 10 -5.09 -25.21 9.22
CA ALA A 10 -4.89 -24.23 10.30
C ALA A 10 -3.80 -24.65 11.30
N GLU A 11 -3.67 -25.95 11.58
CA GLU A 11 -2.70 -26.47 12.56
C GLU A 11 -1.28 -26.62 12.00
N ASN A 12 -1.15 -26.69 10.67
CA ASN A 12 0.10 -26.93 9.93
C ASN A 12 0.37 -25.80 8.91
N LEU A 13 0.14 -24.55 9.33
CA LEU A 13 0.57 -23.38 8.58
C LEU A 13 2.10 -23.22 8.69
N PRO A 14 2.80 -22.93 7.59
CA PRO A 14 4.21 -22.60 7.66
C PRO A 14 4.39 -21.29 8.43
N GLU A 15 5.32 -21.26 9.37
CA GLU A 15 5.64 -20.04 10.13
C GLU A 15 6.31 -19.02 9.22
N ILE A 16 5.56 -17.97 8.91
CA ILE A 16 6.01 -16.83 8.12
C ILE A 16 6.00 -15.63 9.07
N GLN A 17 7.17 -15.01 9.22
CA GLN A 17 7.33 -13.75 9.92
C GLN A 17 7.74 -12.67 8.93
N TRP A 18 7.11 -11.50 9.06
CA TRP A 18 7.47 -10.29 8.32
C TRP A 18 7.55 -9.14 9.31
N GLU A 19 8.67 -8.42 9.33
CA GLU A 19 8.94 -7.33 10.29
C GLU A 19 8.73 -7.73 11.78
N GLY A 20 9.04 -8.98 12.11
CA GLY A 20 8.86 -9.53 13.46
C GLY A 20 7.41 -9.88 13.82
N VAL A 21 6.48 -9.77 12.88
CA VAL A 21 5.06 -10.14 13.07
C VAL A 21 4.75 -11.42 12.31
N ARG A 22 4.06 -12.37 12.96
CA ARG A 22 3.53 -13.56 12.27
C ARG A 22 2.44 -13.15 11.30
N VAL A 23 2.57 -13.64 10.07
CA VAL A 23 1.67 -13.30 8.98
C VAL A 23 1.22 -14.55 8.21
N VAL A 24 0.13 -14.40 7.47
CA VAL A 24 -0.48 -15.47 6.65
C VAL A 24 -0.70 -14.95 5.23
N THR A 25 -0.51 -15.79 4.22
CA THR A 25 -0.73 -15.39 2.82
C THR A 25 -2.21 -15.33 2.48
N THR A 26 -2.56 -14.56 1.44
CA THR A 26 -3.93 -14.49 0.94
C THR A 26 -4.42 -15.86 0.46
N GLU A 27 -3.53 -16.66 -0.10
CA GLU A 27 -3.77 -18.04 -0.51
C GLU A 27 -4.17 -18.93 0.67
N ALA A 28 -3.45 -18.83 1.78
CA ALA A 28 -3.75 -19.59 2.99
C ALA A 28 -5.09 -19.18 3.63
N LEU A 29 -5.39 -17.87 3.68
CA LEU A 29 -6.70 -17.41 4.14
C LEU A 29 -7.83 -17.86 3.21
N ALA A 30 -7.62 -17.85 1.89
CA ALA A 30 -8.65 -18.27 0.93
C ALA A 30 -9.01 -19.74 1.15
N VAL A 31 -8.00 -20.61 1.22
CA VAL A 31 -8.22 -22.04 1.51
C VAL A 31 -8.90 -22.22 2.87
N GLY A 32 -8.43 -21.53 3.91
CA GLY A 32 -8.97 -21.67 5.25
C GLY A 32 -10.41 -21.17 5.43
N TYR A 33 -10.77 -20.09 4.74
CA TYR A 33 -12.09 -19.48 4.80
C TYR A 33 -13.09 -20.09 3.80
N GLY A 34 -12.73 -21.17 3.10
CA GLY A 34 -13.59 -21.79 2.10
C GLY A 34 -13.91 -20.88 0.92
N THR A 35 -13.02 -19.91 0.61
CA THR A 35 -13.26 -18.90 -0.41
C THR A 35 -12.12 -18.84 -1.44
N ASP A 36 -12.26 -18.01 -2.46
CA ASP A 36 -11.21 -17.82 -3.45
C ASP A 36 -10.34 -16.58 -3.14
N VAL A 37 -9.10 -16.63 -3.61
CA VAL A 37 -8.13 -15.52 -3.47
C VAL A 37 -8.70 -14.21 -4.00
N LYS A 38 -9.48 -14.29 -5.09
CA LYS A 38 -10.11 -13.13 -5.72
C LYS A 38 -11.15 -12.48 -4.79
N ASN A 39 -11.97 -13.25 -4.08
CA ASN A 39 -12.94 -12.70 -3.13
C ASN A 39 -12.24 -11.97 -1.98
N ILE A 40 -11.17 -12.53 -1.41
CA ILE A 40 -10.39 -11.84 -0.37
C ILE A 40 -9.84 -10.51 -0.89
N GLN A 41 -9.26 -10.50 -2.09
CA GLN A 41 -8.72 -9.27 -2.71
C GLN A 41 -9.82 -8.24 -3.01
N MET A 42 -10.98 -8.67 -3.51
CA MET A 42 -12.13 -7.79 -3.74
C MET A 42 -12.67 -7.22 -2.43
N ASN A 43 -12.76 -8.03 -1.37
CA ASN A 43 -13.21 -7.58 -0.05
C ASN A 43 -12.26 -6.58 0.58
N LEU A 44 -10.94 -6.79 0.46
CA LEU A 44 -9.94 -5.80 0.85
C LEU A 44 -10.14 -4.49 0.08
N THR A 45 -10.34 -4.57 -1.24
CA THR A 45 -10.51 -3.40 -2.11
C THR A 45 -11.79 -2.61 -1.81
N ARG A 46 -12.91 -3.30 -1.54
CA ARG A 46 -14.20 -2.69 -1.20
C ARG A 46 -14.22 -2.07 0.19
N ASN A 47 -13.42 -2.61 1.10
CA ASN A 47 -13.38 -2.19 2.50
C ASN A 47 -12.04 -1.54 2.87
N GLN A 48 -11.33 -0.92 1.91
CA GLN A 48 -9.99 -0.35 2.16
C GLN A 48 -9.94 0.60 3.35
N GLU A 49 -11.00 1.37 3.59
CA GLU A 49 -11.11 2.28 4.73
C GLU A 49 -11.07 1.56 6.10
N ARG A 50 -11.43 0.27 6.13
CA ARG A 50 -11.39 -0.59 7.32
C ARG A 50 -10.08 -1.35 7.46
N PHE A 51 -9.13 -1.21 6.53
CA PHE A 51 -7.85 -1.91 6.56
C PHE A 51 -6.69 -0.92 6.48
N ILE A 52 -5.95 -0.85 7.58
CA ILE A 52 -4.70 -0.09 7.69
C ILE A 52 -3.54 -1.02 7.33
N GLU A 53 -2.79 -0.68 6.28
CA GLU A 53 -1.52 -1.32 5.91
C GLU A 53 -0.54 -1.21 7.10
N GLY A 54 0.31 -2.21 7.34
CA GLY A 54 1.21 -2.30 8.50
C GLY A 54 0.55 -2.78 9.80
N GLU A 55 -0.77 -2.61 9.96
CA GLU A 55 -1.50 -3.10 11.14
C GLU A 55 -2.31 -4.37 10.82
N HIS A 56 -3.03 -4.35 9.69
CA HIS A 56 -3.92 -5.44 9.28
C HIS A 56 -3.28 -6.30 8.18
N TYR A 57 -2.52 -5.69 7.29
CA TYR A 57 -1.86 -6.39 6.21
C TYR A 57 -0.58 -5.67 5.79
N PHE A 58 0.34 -6.41 5.18
CA PHE A 58 1.51 -5.87 4.49
C PHE A 58 1.37 -6.13 2.99
N LYS A 59 1.67 -5.13 2.16
CA LYS A 59 1.64 -5.26 0.71
C LYS A 59 3.04 -5.28 0.14
N LEU A 60 3.50 -6.47 -0.26
CA LEU A 60 4.83 -6.66 -0.82
C LEU A 60 4.82 -6.46 -2.32
N GLU A 61 5.71 -5.60 -2.83
CA GLU A 61 5.91 -5.35 -4.25
C GLU A 61 7.40 -5.21 -4.55
N GLY A 62 7.78 -5.22 -5.84
CA GLY A 62 9.16 -4.91 -6.25
C GLY A 62 10.22 -5.80 -5.56
N LEU A 63 11.20 -5.16 -4.90
CA LEU A 63 12.33 -5.83 -4.25
C LEU A 63 11.92 -6.65 -3.01
N GLU A 64 11.01 -6.14 -2.18
CA GLU A 64 10.49 -6.87 -1.01
C GLU A 64 9.84 -8.18 -1.42
N LEU A 65 9.03 -8.16 -2.47
CA LEU A 65 8.40 -9.37 -3.00
C LEU A 65 9.43 -10.35 -3.57
N GLN A 66 10.48 -9.84 -4.22
CA GLN A 66 11.57 -10.70 -4.70
C GLN A 66 12.31 -11.36 -3.55
N HIS A 67 12.62 -10.61 -2.49
CA HIS A 67 13.27 -11.14 -1.31
C HIS A 67 12.39 -12.20 -0.62
N PHE A 68 11.12 -11.87 -0.41
CA PHE A 68 10.13 -12.77 0.17
C PHE A 68 9.99 -14.09 -0.61
N LYS A 69 9.94 -14.03 -1.95
CA LYS A 69 9.86 -15.22 -2.81
C LYS A 69 11.11 -16.10 -2.79
N ARG A 70 12.26 -15.58 -2.36
CA ARG A 70 13.50 -16.37 -2.23
C ARG A 70 13.54 -17.17 -0.93
N LEU A 71 12.64 -16.90 0.02
CA LEU A 71 12.56 -17.64 1.28
C LEU A 71 12.14 -19.10 1.01
N PRO A 72 12.93 -20.10 1.49
CA PRO A 72 12.63 -21.51 1.30
C PRO A 72 11.24 -21.92 1.82
N THR A 73 10.84 -21.34 2.95
CA THR A 73 9.55 -21.57 3.64
C THR A 73 8.34 -21.23 2.77
N ILE A 74 8.51 -20.36 1.78
CA ILE A 74 7.43 -19.76 0.98
C ILE A 74 7.35 -20.40 -0.41
N SER A 75 8.32 -21.26 -0.74
CA SER A 75 8.36 -21.99 -2.01
C SER A 75 7.09 -22.83 -2.20
N GLY A 76 6.28 -22.45 -3.19
CA GLY A 76 5.02 -23.13 -3.53
C GLY A 76 3.77 -22.60 -2.81
N LEU A 77 3.89 -21.65 -1.89
CA LEU A 77 2.76 -20.92 -1.30
C LEU A 77 2.33 -19.72 -2.14
N VAL A 78 3.29 -19.07 -2.79
CA VAL A 78 3.07 -17.89 -3.65
C VAL A 78 3.49 -18.19 -5.08
N SER A 79 2.72 -17.70 -6.05
CA SER A 79 3.05 -17.84 -7.46
C SER A 79 4.31 -17.06 -7.83
N LYS A 80 5.19 -17.69 -8.61
CA LYS A 80 6.42 -17.06 -9.13
C LYS A 80 6.12 -15.80 -9.95
N HIS A 81 4.95 -15.75 -10.59
CA HIS A 81 4.52 -14.67 -11.48
C HIS A 81 3.75 -13.54 -10.76
N THR A 82 3.46 -13.68 -9.47
CA THR A 82 2.74 -12.64 -8.70
C THR A 82 3.53 -11.35 -8.68
N SER A 83 2.95 -10.22 -9.10
CA SER A 83 3.62 -8.90 -9.04
C SER A 83 3.43 -8.18 -7.70
N GLN A 84 2.43 -8.59 -6.90
CA GLN A 84 2.10 -8.03 -5.59
C GLN A 84 1.58 -9.14 -4.66
N GLN A 85 2.12 -9.24 -3.44
CA GLN A 85 1.64 -10.20 -2.43
C GLN A 85 1.07 -9.46 -1.23
N VAL A 86 -0.11 -9.87 -0.76
CA VAL A 86 -0.67 -9.39 0.51
C VAL A 86 -0.45 -10.44 1.59
N LEU A 87 0.13 -10.00 2.70
CA LEU A 87 0.33 -10.76 3.93
C LEU A 87 -0.59 -10.22 5.01
N TRP A 88 -1.22 -11.11 5.76
CA TRP A 88 -2.28 -10.77 6.72
C TRP A 88 -1.78 -10.97 8.14
N THR A 89 -1.96 -9.97 9.00
CA THR A 89 -1.74 -10.09 10.44
C THR A 89 -2.92 -10.81 11.10
N VAL A 90 -2.80 -11.16 12.39
CA VAL A 90 -3.93 -11.70 13.19
C VAL A 90 -5.17 -10.81 13.06
N ARG A 91 -4.97 -9.49 13.21
CA ARG A 91 -6.05 -8.50 13.20
C ARG A 91 -6.66 -8.37 11.82
N GLY A 92 -5.85 -8.44 10.76
CA GLY A 92 -6.35 -8.44 9.39
C GLY A 92 -7.16 -9.68 9.05
N ALA A 93 -6.66 -10.86 9.43
CA ALA A 93 -7.38 -12.12 9.28
C ALA A 93 -8.73 -12.07 10.03
N ALA A 94 -8.74 -11.63 11.30
CA ALA A 94 -9.95 -11.47 12.10
C ALA A 94 -10.98 -10.52 11.46
N ARG A 95 -10.53 -9.41 10.86
CA ARG A 95 -11.43 -8.49 10.14
C ARG A 95 -11.94 -9.10 8.85
N MET A 96 -11.10 -9.85 8.14
CA MET A 96 -11.50 -10.50 6.90
C MET A 96 -12.52 -11.63 7.14
N SER A 97 -12.35 -12.44 8.20
CA SER A 97 -13.36 -13.46 8.56
C SER A 97 -14.72 -12.82 8.86
N LYS A 98 -14.75 -11.70 9.59
CA LYS A 98 -15.96 -10.91 9.84
C LYS A 98 -16.62 -10.36 8.58
N ILE A 99 -15.85 -10.07 7.53
CA ILE A 99 -16.37 -9.55 6.27
C ILE A 99 -16.88 -10.68 5.37
N ILE A 100 -16.21 -11.83 5.38
CA ILE A 100 -16.62 -13.02 4.63
C ILE A 100 -17.88 -13.62 5.26
N ASP A 101 -17.98 -13.56 6.59
CA ASP A 101 -19.17 -13.89 7.38
C ASP A 101 -19.72 -15.29 7.10
N THR A 102 -18.84 -16.31 7.17
CA THR A 102 -19.20 -17.73 7.04
C THR A 102 -18.70 -18.53 8.22
N ASP A 103 -19.47 -19.53 8.66
CA ASP A 103 -19.09 -20.42 9.79
C ASP A 103 -17.72 -21.07 9.58
N GLU A 104 -17.38 -21.41 8.32
CA GLU A 104 -16.08 -21.95 7.95
C GLU A 104 -14.94 -20.93 8.19
N ALA A 105 -15.15 -19.66 7.82
CA ALA A 105 -14.17 -18.61 8.03
C ALA A 105 -13.95 -18.28 9.51
N TRP A 106 -15.03 -18.25 10.30
CA TRP A 106 -14.98 -18.08 11.74
C TRP A 106 -14.24 -19.25 12.42
N SER A 107 -14.63 -20.50 12.10
CA SER A 107 -14.00 -21.70 12.68
C SER A 107 -12.52 -21.83 12.32
N PHE A 108 -12.14 -21.52 11.08
CA PHE A 108 -10.73 -21.54 10.68
C PHE A 108 -9.94 -20.45 11.40
N PHE A 109 -10.49 -19.24 11.52
CA PHE A 109 -9.81 -18.15 12.21
C PHE A 109 -9.56 -18.50 13.69
N GLU A 110 -10.54 -19.03 14.41
CA GLU A 110 -10.38 -19.43 15.83
C GLU A 110 -9.29 -20.49 16.01
N LYS A 111 -9.26 -21.50 15.13
CA LYS A 111 -8.23 -22.55 15.14
C LYS A 111 -6.85 -21.98 14.83
N MET A 112 -6.74 -21.15 13.79
CA MET A 112 -5.50 -20.51 13.39
C MET A 112 -4.99 -19.53 14.45
N GLU A 113 -5.88 -18.78 15.10
CA GLU A 113 -5.54 -17.85 16.17
C GLU A 113 -4.86 -18.59 17.32
N SER A 114 -5.46 -19.66 17.83
CA SER A 114 -4.88 -20.47 18.89
C SER A 114 -3.60 -21.20 18.46
N ALA A 115 -3.61 -21.84 17.28
CA ALA A 115 -2.55 -22.75 16.85
C ALA A 115 -1.36 -22.09 16.13
N TYR A 116 -1.53 -20.90 15.55
CA TYR A 116 -0.50 -20.25 14.71
C TYR A 116 -0.11 -18.87 15.25
N PHE A 117 -1.08 -18.06 15.68
CA PHE A 117 -0.77 -16.73 16.20
C PHE A 117 -0.42 -16.72 17.70
N HIS A 118 -1.00 -17.63 18.49
CA HIS A 118 -0.68 -17.81 19.90
C HIS A 118 0.30 -18.96 20.19
N LYS A 119 0.86 -19.62 19.16
CA LYS A 119 1.92 -20.63 19.37
C LYS A 119 3.15 -19.96 20.01
N PRO A 120 3.55 -20.31 21.23
CA PRO A 120 4.74 -19.73 21.84
C PRO A 120 5.94 -20.02 20.94
N ASP A 121 6.66 -18.97 20.56
CA ASP A 121 7.91 -19.14 19.82
C ASP A 121 8.88 -19.88 20.75
N PRO A 122 9.48 -21.02 20.35
CA PRO A 122 10.48 -21.70 21.16
C PRO A 122 11.70 -20.81 21.47
N ALA A 123 11.93 -19.74 20.69
CA ALA A 123 12.92 -18.71 20.97
C ALA A 123 12.39 -17.52 21.81
N HIS A 124 11.07 -17.30 21.89
CA HIS A 124 10.41 -16.22 22.64
C HIS A 124 9.04 -16.70 23.21
N PRO A 125 8.97 -17.19 24.47
CA PRO A 125 7.80 -17.88 25.04
C PRO A 125 6.56 -17.00 25.35
N LEU A 126 6.37 -15.85 24.71
CA LEU A 126 5.54 -14.76 25.23
C LEU A 126 4.11 -14.73 24.66
N SER A 127 3.32 -15.77 24.96
CA SER A 127 1.84 -15.70 24.89
C SER A 127 1.17 -16.19 26.17
N ILE A 128 1.93 -16.39 27.25
CA ILE A 128 1.40 -16.70 28.57
C ILE A 128 1.49 -15.39 29.36
N MET A 129 0.41 -14.96 30.00
CA MET A 129 0.44 -13.85 30.97
C MET A 129 1.72 -13.96 31.82
N PRO A 130 2.47 -12.85 32.03
CA PRO A 130 3.71 -12.91 32.78
C PRO A 130 3.45 -13.52 34.15
N ASP A 131 4.37 -14.37 34.62
CA ASP A 131 4.34 -14.83 36.01
C ASP A 131 4.59 -13.62 36.93
N PHE A 132 3.51 -13.07 37.48
CA PHE A 132 3.54 -11.90 38.35
C PHE A 132 4.28 -12.15 39.67
N ASN A 133 4.57 -13.40 40.02
CA ASN A 133 5.39 -13.75 41.19
C ASN A 133 6.90 -13.69 40.89
N ASN A 134 7.31 -13.47 39.64
CA ASN A 134 8.70 -13.29 39.24
C ASN A 134 8.94 -11.87 38.71
N PRO A 135 9.54 -10.96 39.51
CA PRO A 135 9.78 -9.57 39.13
C PRO A 135 10.60 -9.42 37.84
N ALA A 136 11.53 -10.33 37.56
CA ALA A 136 12.35 -10.28 36.35
C ALA A 136 11.57 -10.70 35.09
N ALA A 137 10.62 -11.63 35.22
CA ALA A 137 9.75 -12.03 34.11
C ALA A 137 8.73 -10.93 33.78
N ALA A 138 8.13 -10.31 34.79
CA ALA A 138 7.22 -9.19 34.64
C ALA A 138 7.90 -7.97 33.97
N ALA A 139 9.14 -7.65 34.36
CA ALA A 139 9.90 -6.54 33.78
C ALA A 139 10.23 -6.75 32.29
N ARG A 140 10.56 -7.99 31.88
CA ARG A 140 10.82 -8.30 30.46
C ARG A 140 9.56 -8.21 29.61
N ALA A 141 8.45 -8.79 30.07
CA ALA A 141 7.17 -8.70 29.36
C ALA A 141 6.69 -7.25 29.20
N TRP A 142 6.92 -6.41 30.23
CA TRP A 142 6.63 -4.98 30.14
C TRP A 142 7.52 -4.27 29.10
N ALA A 143 8.81 -4.62 29.01
CA ALA A 143 9.70 -4.08 27.99
C ALA A 143 9.26 -4.47 26.58
N ASP A 144 8.90 -5.73 26.35
CA ASP A 144 8.45 -6.23 25.04
C ASP A 144 7.12 -5.59 24.60
N GLU A 145 6.17 -5.45 25.53
CA GLU A 145 4.90 -4.75 25.28
C GLU A 145 5.12 -3.26 25.02
N PHE A 146 6.02 -2.61 25.78
CA PHE A 146 6.38 -1.22 25.59
C PHE A 146 7.06 -0.99 24.24
N GLU A 147 7.99 -1.85 23.83
CA GLU A 147 8.63 -1.80 22.52
C GLU A 147 7.63 -2.04 21.38
N SER A 148 6.74 -3.03 21.53
CA SER A 148 5.68 -3.32 20.54
C SER A 148 4.71 -2.16 20.41
N LYS A 149 4.29 -1.57 21.52
CA LYS A 149 3.42 -0.39 21.56
C LYS A 149 4.12 0.83 20.99
N ASN A 150 5.40 1.04 21.27
CA ASN A 150 6.18 2.15 20.70
C ASN A 150 6.40 1.98 19.19
N LYS A 151 6.63 0.75 18.69
CA LYS A 151 6.70 0.47 17.25
C LYS A 151 5.36 0.78 16.57
N ALA A 152 4.25 0.34 17.16
CA ALA A 152 2.90 0.62 16.65
C ALA A 152 2.55 2.12 16.70
N LEU A 153 2.88 2.81 17.79
CA LEU A 153 2.71 4.26 17.93
C LEU A 153 3.56 5.03 16.91
N GLY A 154 4.80 4.61 16.70
CA GLY A 154 5.66 5.17 15.67
C GLY A 154 5.05 5.01 14.27
N TYR A 155 4.44 3.86 13.97
CA TYR A 155 3.75 3.64 12.70
C TYR A 155 2.55 4.57 12.50
N VAL A 156 1.68 4.70 13.51
CA VAL A 156 0.52 5.61 13.46
C VAL A 156 0.97 7.07 13.36
N HIS A 157 2.00 7.47 14.10
CA HIS A 157 2.57 8.82 14.04
C HIS A 157 3.15 9.14 12.66
N ARG A 158 3.89 8.19 12.06
CA ARG A 158 4.43 8.32 10.69
C ARG A 158 3.32 8.44 9.64
N GLN A 159 2.26 7.65 9.77
CA GLN A 159 1.11 7.72 8.86
C GLN A 159 0.36 9.06 9.01
N ALA A 160 0.25 9.59 10.22
CA ALA A 160 -0.36 10.90 10.47
C ALA A 160 0.48 12.03 9.85
N GLN A 161 1.81 12.01 9.98
CA GLN A 161 2.72 12.97 9.33
C GLN A 161 2.60 12.94 7.80
N TYR A 162 2.48 11.74 7.21
CA TYR A 162 2.22 11.57 5.78
C TYR A 162 0.91 12.25 5.33
N ILE A 163 -0.18 12.06 6.11
CA ILE A 163 -1.50 12.64 5.80
C ILE A 163 -1.45 14.16 5.94
N ASP A 164 -0.86 14.66 7.03
CA ASP A 164 -0.74 16.09 7.32
C ASP A 164 0.06 16.84 6.22
N HIS A 165 1.24 16.33 5.87
CA HIS A 165 2.05 16.93 4.80
C HIS A 165 1.33 16.89 3.43
N LEU A 166 0.61 15.80 3.14
CA LEU A 166 -0.18 15.69 1.92
C LEU A 166 -1.34 16.69 1.89
N GLU A 167 -2.03 16.91 3.01
CA GLU A 167 -3.11 17.89 3.12
C GLU A 167 -2.60 19.34 3.00
N ASN A 168 -1.40 19.62 3.52
CA ASN A 168 -0.76 20.92 3.35
C ASN A 168 -0.35 21.21 1.89
N LEU A 169 0.07 20.18 1.14
CA LEU A 169 0.50 20.33 -0.27
C LEU A 169 -0.67 20.30 -1.26
N PHE A 170 -1.71 19.50 -0.99
CA PHE A 170 -2.79 19.27 -1.93
C PHE A 170 -3.91 20.30 -1.77
N GLN A 171 -4.26 20.97 -2.85
CA GLN A 171 -5.40 21.88 -2.92
C GLN A 171 -6.36 21.46 -4.04
N ASP A 172 -7.66 21.48 -3.74
CA ASP A 172 -8.69 21.13 -4.71
C ASP A 172 -8.62 22.05 -5.94
N GLY A 173 -8.63 21.43 -7.12
CA GLY A 173 -8.52 22.15 -8.40
C GLY A 173 -7.10 22.25 -8.96
N MET A 174 -6.08 21.78 -8.25
CA MET A 174 -4.72 21.71 -8.78
C MET A 174 -4.57 20.64 -9.86
N SER A 175 -3.68 20.85 -10.83
CA SER A 175 -3.28 19.82 -11.80
C SER A 175 -2.17 18.92 -11.25
N PRO A 176 -1.97 17.71 -11.80
CA PRO A 176 -0.85 16.83 -11.41
C PRO A 176 0.51 17.51 -11.54
N PHE A 177 0.69 18.30 -12.61
CA PHE A 177 1.88 19.12 -12.81
C PHE A 177 2.10 20.12 -11.68
N GLN A 178 1.05 20.85 -11.27
CA GLN A 178 1.12 21.81 -10.17
C GLN A 178 1.48 21.13 -8.85
N PHE A 179 0.92 19.95 -8.59
CA PHE A 179 1.24 19.16 -7.40
C PHE A 179 2.71 18.73 -7.38
N CYS A 180 3.18 18.10 -8.46
CA CYS A 180 4.56 17.65 -8.57
C CYS A 180 5.57 18.80 -8.56
N LYS A 181 5.16 20.02 -8.92
CA LYS A 181 6.01 21.22 -8.81
C LYS A 181 6.29 21.61 -7.35
N LEU A 182 5.42 21.23 -6.41
CA LEU A 182 5.62 21.45 -4.98
C LEU A 182 6.58 20.43 -4.36
N LEU A 183 6.84 19.32 -5.05
CA LEU A 183 7.72 18.26 -4.57
C LEU A 183 9.18 18.55 -4.93
N ASN A 184 10.08 18.33 -3.98
CA ASN A 184 11.51 18.56 -4.19
C ASN A 184 12.10 17.56 -5.20
N GLY A 185 13.06 17.99 -6.02
CA GLY A 185 13.78 17.06 -6.90
C GLY A 185 13.01 16.49 -8.09
N VAL A 186 11.67 16.61 -8.15
CA VAL A 186 10.86 16.04 -9.24
C VAL A 186 11.12 16.79 -10.55
N ASN A 187 11.31 16.03 -11.62
CA ASN A 187 11.36 16.52 -12.98
C ASN A 187 9.95 16.69 -13.56
N VAL A 188 9.36 17.86 -13.30
CA VAL A 188 8.00 18.20 -13.74
C VAL A 188 7.77 18.15 -15.25
N SER A 189 8.83 18.28 -16.07
CA SER A 189 8.71 18.21 -17.54
C SER A 189 8.36 16.80 -18.03
N GLN A 190 8.72 15.77 -17.27
CA GLN A 190 8.51 14.37 -17.62
C GLN A 190 7.28 13.78 -16.94
N ILE A 191 6.63 14.51 -16.02
CA ILE A 191 5.48 14.01 -15.26
C ILE A 191 4.31 13.61 -16.16
N ASN A 192 3.97 14.40 -17.17
CA ASN A 192 2.85 14.06 -18.03
C ASN A 192 3.12 12.79 -18.86
N ALA A 193 4.37 12.57 -19.30
CA ALA A 193 4.78 11.33 -19.95
C ALA A 193 4.71 10.14 -18.99
N PHE A 194 5.22 10.30 -17.77
CA PHE A 194 5.11 9.29 -16.71
C PHE A 194 3.65 8.91 -16.41
N LEU A 195 2.76 9.89 -16.34
CA LEU A 195 1.32 9.66 -16.15
C LEU A 195 0.67 8.99 -17.37
N ALA A 196 1.17 9.25 -18.57
CA ALA A 196 0.70 8.57 -19.78
C ALA A 196 1.07 7.07 -19.77
N ASP A 197 2.30 6.76 -19.36
CA ASP A 197 2.79 5.39 -19.18
C ASP A 197 1.98 4.61 -18.13
N HIS A 198 1.50 5.31 -17.09
CA HIS A 198 0.61 4.74 -16.06
C HIS A 198 -0.87 4.72 -16.45
N ASN A 199 -1.20 4.95 -17.73
CA ASN A 199 -2.56 4.97 -18.25
C ASN A 199 -3.48 6.04 -17.62
N TRP A 200 -2.93 7.16 -17.13
CA TRP A 200 -3.73 8.28 -16.63
C TRP A 200 -3.98 9.33 -17.70
N LEU A 201 -2.98 9.61 -18.53
CA LEU A 201 -3.07 10.61 -19.59
C LEU A 201 -2.90 9.97 -20.98
N PHE A 202 -3.38 10.66 -22.00
CA PHE A 202 -3.05 10.41 -23.39
C PHE A 202 -2.90 11.75 -24.11
N ASP A 203 -2.13 11.77 -25.19
CA ASP A 203 -2.03 12.93 -26.07
C ASP A 203 -3.13 12.85 -27.13
N GLU A 204 -4.04 13.82 -27.17
CA GLU A 204 -5.10 13.92 -28.17
C GLU A 204 -4.54 14.34 -29.54
N ARG A 205 -3.36 14.97 -29.58
CA ARG A 205 -2.73 15.49 -30.81
C ARG A 205 -1.26 15.06 -30.88
N PRO A 206 -0.97 13.75 -31.03
CA PRO A 206 0.41 13.25 -31.02
C PRO A 206 1.26 13.76 -32.18
N GLU A 207 0.63 14.15 -33.30
CA GLU A 207 1.31 14.73 -34.47
C GLU A 207 1.68 16.20 -34.28
N SER A 208 1.11 16.87 -33.26
CA SER A 208 1.39 18.26 -32.95
C SER A 208 2.65 18.40 -32.11
N ARG A 209 3.44 19.46 -32.39
CA ARG A 209 4.58 19.83 -31.56
C ARG A 209 4.19 20.19 -30.11
N LYS A 210 2.93 20.55 -29.89
CA LYS A 210 2.35 20.82 -28.57
C LYS A 210 1.42 19.67 -28.20
N ALA A 211 1.83 18.88 -27.20
CA ALA A 211 1.02 17.80 -26.66
C ALA A 211 -0.28 18.35 -26.04
N ALA A 212 -1.40 17.73 -26.39
CA ALA A 212 -2.72 18.01 -25.88
C ALA A 212 -3.12 16.92 -24.88
N TRP A 213 -2.59 17.01 -23.66
CA TRP A 213 -2.79 16.00 -22.62
C TRP A 213 -4.24 15.94 -22.13
N ARG A 214 -4.86 14.77 -22.29
CA ARG A 214 -6.22 14.47 -21.85
C ARG A 214 -6.28 13.29 -20.90
N VAL A 215 -7.34 13.22 -20.11
CA VAL A 215 -7.50 12.19 -19.08
C VAL A 215 -8.08 10.91 -19.70
N LYS A 216 -7.40 9.77 -19.49
CA LYS A 216 -7.90 8.44 -19.88
C LYS A 216 -9.08 8.03 -19.00
N HIS A 217 -10.01 7.25 -19.56
CA HIS A 217 -11.19 6.76 -18.83
C HIS A 217 -10.85 6.04 -17.53
N TYR A 218 -9.76 5.24 -17.50
CA TYR A 218 -9.32 4.53 -16.30
C TYR A 218 -9.02 5.47 -15.12
N ALA A 219 -8.39 6.61 -15.38
CA ALA A 219 -8.02 7.56 -14.33
C ALA A 219 -9.11 8.60 -14.05
N ARG A 220 -10.02 8.81 -15.00
CA ARG A 220 -11.18 9.68 -14.85
C ARG A 220 -12.02 9.19 -13.67
N ASP A 221 -12.39 10.12 -12.78
CA ASP A 221 -13.19 9.94 -11.57
C ASP A 221 -12.51 9.20 -10.40
N GLN A 222 -11.41 8.47 -10.64
CA GLN A 222 -10.65 7.82 -9.57
C GLN A 222 -9.45 8.65 -9.09
N TYR A 223 -8.66 9.18 -10.01
CA TYR A 223 -7.40 9.87 -9.71
C TYR A 223 -7.38 11.29 -10.27
N LEU A 224 -8.07 11.51 -11.40
CA LEU A 224 -8.15 12.78 -12.10
C LEU A 224 -9.60 13.10 -12.46
N ARG A 225 -9.93 14.39 -12.56
CA ARG A 225 -11.10 14.90 -13.29
C ARG A 225 -10.63 15.75 -14.45
N GLU A 226 -11.50 15.95 -15.43
CA GLU A 226 -11.20 16.78 -16.60
C GLU A 226 -12.13 17.99 -16.58
N LYS A 227 -11.56 19.19 -16.51
CA LYS A 227 -12.31 20.43 -16.62
C LYS A 227 -12.20 20.95 -18.05
N ARG A 228 -13.36 21.12 -18.69
CA ARG A 228 -13.48 21.81 -19.98
C ARG A 228 -13.53 23.31 -19.74
N GLN A 229 -12.68 24.05 -20.45
CA GLN A 229 -12.67 25.51 -20.45
C GLN A 229 -12.70 25.97 -21.91
N ARG A 230 -13.72 26.74 -22.26
CA ARG A 230 -13.75 27.43 -23.55
C ARG A 230 -12.76 28.59 -23.49
N ILE A 231 -11.83 28.64 -24.43
CA ILE A 231 -10.90 29.75 -24.59
C ILE A 231 -11.36 30.52 -25.81
N ASP A 232 -11.76 31.76 -25.58
CA ASP A 232 -12.09 32.74 -26.61
C ASP A 232 -10.86 33.66 -26.74
N PRO A 233 -10.04 33.50 -27.80
CA PRO A 233 -8.84 34.31 -27.98
C PRO A 233 -9.20 35.78 -28.25
N ASP A 234 -8.42 36.71 -27.72
CA ASP A 234 -8.62 38.16 -27.98
C ASP A 234 -8.41 38.53 -29.47
N ASN A 235 -7.76 37.65 -30.23
CA ASN A 235 -7.55 37.83 -31.66
C ASN A 235 -8.76 37.31 -32.45
N VAL A 236 -9.43 38.21 -33.17
CA VAL A 236 -10.67 37.97 -33.92
C VAL A 236 -10.52 36.88 -35.00
N ASP A 237 -9.29 36.62 -35.47
CA ASP A 237 -9.00 35.61 -36.50
C ASP A 237 -8.84 34.18 -35.96
N ILE A 238 -8.88 33.98 -34.63
CA ILE A 238 -8.74 32.65 -34.02
C ILE A 238 -10.09 32.22 -33.43
N GLU A 239 -10.67 31.18 -34.01
CA GLU A 239 -11.90 30.59 -33.49
C GLU A 239 -11.74 30.11 -32.05
N SER A 240 -12.81 30.28 -31.26
CA SER A 240 -12.87 29.76 -29.90
C SER A 240 -12.65 28.25 -29.89
N PHE A 241 -11.82 27.75 -28.98
CA PHE A 241 -11.56 26.32 -28.84
C PHE A 241 -11.76 25.85 -27.42
N ASP A 242 -12.15 24.57 -27.28
CA ASP A 242 -12.24 23.91 -25.99
C ASP A 242 -10.85 23.44 -25.54
N ALA A 243 -10.43 23.88 -24.35
CA ALA A 243 -9.27 23.37 -23.65
C ALA A 243 -9.70 22.40 -22.55
N TYR A 244 -9.01 21.27 -22.43
CA TYR A 244 -9.24 20.27 -21.40
C TYR A 244 -8.08 20.28 -20.42
N LYS A 245 -8.39 20.50 -19.14
CA LYS A 245 -7.40 20.53 -18.07
C LYS A 245 -7.58 19.36 -17.11
N PRO A 246 -6.58 18.49 -16.95
CA PRO A 246 -6.57 17.49 -15.87
C PRO A 246 -6.50 18.17 -14.49
N ILE A 247 -7.42 17.81 -13.62
CA ILE A 247 -7.49 18.21 -12.21
C ILE A 247 -7.21 16.98 -11.36
N LEU A 248 -6.27 17.10 -10.44
CA LEU A 248 -5.87 16.06 -9.51
C LEU A 248 -6.92 15.90 -8.39
N LEU A 249 -7.27 14.65 -8.08
CA LEU A 249 -8.10 14.32 -6.93
C LEU A 249 -7.24 13.90 -5.75
N ARG A 250 -7.78 13.96 -4.53
CA ARG A 250 -7.09 13.51 -3.30
C ARG A 250 -6.49 12.11 -3.43
N LYS A 251 -7.25 11.16 -4.00
CA LYS A 251 -6.76 9.79 -4.25
C LYS A 251 -5.59 9.75 -5.24
N GLY A 252 -5.60 10.61 -6.26
CA GLY A 252 -4.49 10.79 -7.20
C GLY A 252 -3.26 11.41 -6.54
N ALA A 253 -3.45 12.42 -5.68
CA ALA A 253 -2.38 13.06 -4.93
C ALA A 253 -1.69 12.08 -3.97
N VAL A 254 -2.47 11.28 -3.23
CA VAL A 254 -1.96 10.18 -2.39
C VAL A 254 -1.11 9.22 -3.20
N TRP A 255 -1.60 8.82 -4.37
CA TRP A 255 -0.86 7.89 -5.23
C TRP A 255 0.46 8.48 -5.75
N LEU A 256 0.44 9.75 -6.21
CA LEU A 256 1.64 10.46 -6.68
C LEU A 256 2.66 10.66 -5.56
N TYR A 257 2.19 11.03 -4.37
CA TYR A 257 3.07 11.27 -3.22
C TYR A 257 3.69 9.98 -2.71
N ARG A 258 2.97 8.84 -2.74
CA ARG A 258 3.58 7.52 -2.48
C ARG A 258 4.65 7.17 -3.50
N HIS A 259 4.42 7.44 -4.78
CA HIS A 259 5.43 7.20 -5.82
C HIS A 259 6.65 8.13 -5.67
N TYR A 260 6.42 9.35 -5.20
CA TYR A 260 7.47 10.30 -4.87
C TYR A 260 8.37 9.73 -3.78
N LEU A 261 7.80 9.37 -2.63
CA LEU A 261 8.51 8.81 -1.49
C LEU A 261 9.28 7.51 -1.79
N LYS A 262 8.78 6.71 -2.73
CA LYS A 262 9.46 5.49 -3.21
C LYS A 262 10.55 5.76 -4.27
N GLY A 263 10.73 7.02 -4.70
CA GLY A 263 11.68 7.38 -5.76
C GLY A 263 11.25 6.96 -7.17
N ASN A 264 9.99 6.59 -7.37
CA ASN A 264 9.47 6.11 -8.65
C ASN A 264 9.07 7.24 -9.61
N LEU A 265 8.92 8.47 -9.11
CA LEU A 265 8.67 9.63 -9.98
C LEU A 265 9.92 9.98 -10.80
N PRO A 266 9.75 10.60 -11.97
CA PRO A 266 10.88 11.10 -12.74
C PRO A 266 11.60 12.20 -11.94
N MET A 267 12.81 11.91 -11.48
CA MET A 267 13.64 12.84 -10.70
C MET A 267 14.63 13.60 -11.59
N LYS A 268 15.09 14.77 -11.12
CA LYS A 268 16.15 15.55 -11.80
C LYS A 268 17.49 14.81 -11.71
N LYS A 269 18.31 14.89 -12.76
CA LYS A 269 19.62 14.22 -12.83
C LYS A 269 20.61 14.66 -11.74
N GLY A 270 20.52 15.90 -11.29
CA GLY A 270 21.38 16.47 -10.23
C GLY A 270 20.69 16.54 -8.86
N TRP A 271 19.65 15.75 -8.64
CA TRP A 271 18.95 15.71 -7.36
C TRP A 271 19.79 15.01 -6.29
N ASP A 272 19.74 15.54 -5.06
CA ASP A 272 20.55 15.14 -3.91
C ASP A 272 19.99 13.94 -3.13
N GLY A 273 18.86 13.37 -3.58
CA GLY A 273 18.21 12.24 -2.93
C GLY A 273 17.29 12.63 -1.76
N LYS A 274 17.08 13.93 -1.48
CA LYS A 274 16.27 14.39 -0.33
C LYS A 274 14.86 14.76 -0.75
N PHE A 275 13.87 14.07 -0.20
CA PHE A 275 12.45 14.26 -0.53
C PHE A 275 11.82 15.47 0.18
N THR A 276 12.31 15.83 1.37
CA THR A 276 11.78 16.92 2.21
C THR A 276 12.94 17.56 2.98
N HIS A 277 12.75 18.77 3.52
CA HIS A 277 13.66 19.31 4.54
C HIS A 277 13.54 18.58 5.88
N ASP A 278 12.49 17.77 6.02
CA ASP A 278 12.20 16.97 7.19
C ASP A 278 12.86 15.59 7.05
N SER A 279 13.99 15.41 7.72
CA SER A 279 14.80 14.18 7.74
C SER A 279 14.04 12.97 8.31
N ASP A 280 13.03 13.22 9.13
CA ASP A 280 12.29 12.20 9.88
C ASP A 280 11.35 11.38 8.97
N LEU A 281 10.86 11.98 7.88
CA LEU A 281 10.06 11.31 6.86
C LEU A 281 10.90 10.36 5.98
N GLN A 282 12.21 10.60 5.83
CA GLN A 282 13.11 9.72 5.05
C GLN A 282 13.46 8.43 5.80
N GLU A 283 13.78 8.52 7.09
CA GLU A 283 14.07 7.33 7.91
C GLU A 283 12.83 6.43 8.06
N ALA A 284 11.63 7.03 8.10
CA ALA A 284 10.36 6.33 8.15
C ALA A 284 10.09 5.39 6.95
N LEU A 285 10.68 5.65 5.77
CA LEU A 285 10.47 4.87 4.54
C LEU A 285 11.57 3.85 4.27
N HIS A 286 12.76 4.04 4.84
CA HIS A 286 13.87 3.08 4.72
C HIS A 286 13.82 2.00 5.81
N ALA A 287 13.08 2.24 6.90
CA ALA A 287 12.83 1.29 7.99
C ALA A 287 11.49 0.53 7.87
N ALA A 288 10.79 0.71 6.74
CA ALA A 288 9.60 -0.03 6.31
C ALA A 288 9.94 -0.79 5.02
#